data_AF-A0A7R9D945-F1
#
_entry.id   AF-A0A7R9D945-F1
#
_cell.length_a   1.000
_cell.length_b   1.000
_cell.length_c   1.000
_cell.angle_alpha   90.00
_cell.angle_beta   90.00
_cell.angle_gamma   90.00
#
_symmetry.space_group_name_H-M   'P 1'
#
loop_
_entity.id
_entity.type
_entity.pdbx_description
1 polymer ?
#
loop_
_entity_poly.entity_id
_entity_poly.type
_entity_poly.pdbx_seq_one_letter_code
_entity_poly.pdbx_strand_id
1 'polypeptide(L)'
;MSIPSQRCFLYYLMYSLEFELEYLLLEGHCFEASMGNPPRGLQITLGTELEPVKVDTIVMANLGYFQLKANPGAWTLRLRQGRSAEIFDIVSQEGTDTPTNSSDIKVLVSSFKSHVLKLKVSKKPDKMHMDLLSEDDSAAAAGLWGSITSTFGGSSKEEDDKEQKINIFSVASGHLYERFLRIMMLSVLKHTNTPVKFWFLKNYLSPTLKDYLPHMAQEYGFEYELVQYKWPRWLHQQREKQRIIWGYKILFLDVLFPLDVKKIIFVDADQLDYKTYEASRYWKVYSLDKTVTQAGNGDECKVKYIDVQSGRRVVRADMKELVDLDLGGAPYGYTPFCESRTEMEGFRFWKTGYWRNHLQGRRYHISALYVVDLRRFRRIAAGDRLRGQYQALSQDPNSLSNLDQDLPNNMIHQVAIKSLPQEWLWCETWCDNDSKRLAKTIDLCNNPLTKEAKLTAAMRIVEEWKDYDAELKRIQKKMDDSQAEDIGEVHQHTHTIDSHSEL
;
A
#
# COMPACT_ATOMS: atom_id res chain seq x y z
N MET A 1 -30.74 33.31 -50.67
CA MET A 1 -30.63 32.13 -49.77
C MET A 1 -29.55 32.43 -48.75
N SER A 2 -29.96 32.76 -47.53
CA SER A 2 -29.07 33.10 -46.42
C SER A 2 -28.67 31.81 -45.70
N ILE A 3 -27.38 31.54 -45.58
CA ILE A 3 -26.83 30.39 -44.84
C ILE A 3 -27.06 30.66 -43.34
N PRO A 4 -27.67 29.75 -42.57
CA PRO A 4 -27.91 29.98 -41.15
C PRO A 4 -26.58 29.94 -40.39
N SER A 5 -26.36 30.92 -39.52
CA SER A 5 -25.19 30.95 -38.63
C SER A 5 -25.26 29.77 -37.66
N GLN A 6 -24.28 28.88 -37.74
CA GLN A 6 -24.07 27.86 -36.71
C GLN A 6 -23.63 28.57 -35.43
N ARG A 7 -24.53 28.66 -34.44
CA ARG A 7 -24.16 29.05 -33.08
C ARG A 7 -23.33 27.93 -32.47
N CYS A 8 -22.06 28.20 -32.20
CA CYS A 8 -21.24 27.36 -31.33
C CYS A 8 -21.82 27.40 -29.91
N PHE A 9 -22.38 26.28 -29.45
CA PHE A 9 -22.65 26.09 -28.03
C PHE A 9 -21.35 25.70 -27.32
N LEU A 10 -20.84 26.59 -26.47
CA LEU A 10 -19.81 26.27 -25.49
C LEU A 10 -20.47 25.49 -24.36
N TYR A 11 -20.34 24.16 -24.40
CA TYR A 11 -20.68 23.32 -23.25
C TYR A 11 -19.56 23.46 -22.20
N TYR A 12 -19.85 24.18 -21.12
CA TYR A 12 -18.99 24.15 -19.94
C TYR A 12 -19.29 22.87 -19.18
N LEU A 13 -18.31 21.97 -19.09
CA LEU A 13 -18.35 20.85 -18.16
C LEU A 13 -18.02 21.40 -16.77
N MET A 14 -19.01 21.39 -15.87
CA MET A 14 -18.81 21.73 -14.47
C MET A 14 -18.37 20.48 -13.72
N TYR A 15 -17.20 20.54 -13.08
CA TYR A 15 -16.70 19.47 -12.22
C TYR A 15 -16.71 19.97 -10.78
N SER A 16 -17.21 19.15 -9.86
CA SER A 16 -17.08 19.37 -8.42
C SER A 16 -16.18 18.28 -7.83
N LEU A 17 -15.31 18.66 -6.90
CA LEU A 17 -14.44 17.76 -6.16
C LEU A 17 -14.54 18.13 -4.69
N GLU A 18 -14.85 17.15 -3.85
CA GLU A 18 -14.95 17.32 -2.41
C GLU A 18 -13.84 16.51 -1.74
N PHE A 19 -13.17 17.13 -0.77
CA PHE A 19 -12.12 16.50 0.03
C PHE A 19 -12.49 16.62 1.50
N GLU A 20 -12.24 15.55 2.26
CA GLU A 20 -12.53 15.49 3.68
C GLU A 20 -11.23 15.52 4.50
N LEU A 21 -11.20 16.36 5.54
CA LEU A 21 -10.18 16.31 6.58
C LEU A 21 -10.61 15.29 7.64
N GLU A 22 -10.29 14.02 7.41
CA GLU A 22 -10.75 12.93 8.28
C GLU A 22 -10.08 12.93 9.67
N TYR A 23 -8.82 13.35 9.74
CA TYR A 23 -8.01 13.27 10.96
C TYR A 23 -6.99 14.40 11.06
N LEU A 24 -6.71 14.80 12.30
CA LEU A 24 -5.54 15.55 12.69
C LEU A 24 -4.46 14.57 13.19
N LEU A 25 -3.20 14.91 12.96
CA LEU A 25 -2.09 14.08 13.40
C LEU A 25 -1.60 14.53 14.77
N LEU A 26 -1.55 13.57 15.69
CA LEU A 26 -0.76 13.65 16.89
C LEU A 26 0.57 12.96 16.61
N GLU A 27 1.65 13.73 16.60
CA GLU A 27 3.00 13.23 16.33
C GLU A 27 3.79 13.16 17.62
N GLY A 28 4.86 12.38 17.67
CA GLY A 28 5.77 12.46 18.79
C GLY A 28 7.05 11.69 18.63
N HIS A 29 7.91 11.87 19.63
CA HIS A 29 9.21 11.23 19.75
C HIS A 29 9.30 10.49 21.08
N CYS A 30 9.69 9.22 21.04
CA CYS A 30 9.85 8.40 22.22
C CYS A 30 11.30 7.90 22.35
N PHE A 31 11.88 8.05 23.54
CA PHE A 31 13.25 7.63 23.84
C PHE A 31 13.33 6.94 25.19
N GLU A 32 14.27 6.01 25.35
CA GLU A 32 14.58 5.42 26.64
C GLU A 32 15.33 6.43 27.52
N ALA A 33 14.91 6.59 28.78
CA ALA A 33 15.41 7.63 29.68
C ALA A 33 16.88 7.45 30.06
N SER A 34 17.34 6.20 30.19
CA SER A 34 18.71 5.86 30.58
C SER A 34 19.69 5.97 29.41
N MET A 35 19.37 5.32 28.28
CA MET A 35 20.28 5.17 27.14
C MET A 35 20.06 6.24 26.05
N GLY A 36 18.92 6.94 26.05
CA GLY A 36 18.55 7.88 25.00
C GLY A 36 18.17 7.23 23.67
N ASN A 37 18.16 5.90 23.60
CA ASN A 37 17.84 5.16 22.38
C ASN A 37 16.32 5.09 22.16
N PRO A 38 15.83 5.16 20.92
CA PRO A 38 14.43 4.89 20.59
C PRO A 38 14.01 3.47 21.00
N PRO A 39 12.92 3.29 21.78
CA PRO A 39 12.37 1.97 22.09
C PRO A 39 11.61 1.42 20.87
N ARG A 40 12.35 0.93 19.87
CA ARG A 40 11.80 0.47 18.59
C ARG A 40 10.72 -0.60 18.79
N GLY A 41 9.57 -0.40 18.15
CA GLY A 41 8.44 -1.33 18.21
C GLY A 41 7.55 -1.14 19.42
N LEU A 42 7.85 -0.19 20.32
CA LEU A 42 7.00 0.15 21.46
C LEU A 42 5.63 0.58 20.95
N GLN A 43 4.60 -0.12 21.42
CA GLN A 43 3.23 0.12 21.01
C GLN A 43 2.60 1.17 21.90
N ILE A 44 1.99 2.16 21.26
CA ILE A 44 1.29 3.26 21.91
C ILE A 44 -0.17 3.22 21.45
N THR A 45 -1.09 3.41 22.39
CA THR A 45 -2.52 3.54 22.12
C THR A 45 -3.02 4.93 22.47
N LEU A 46 -4.01 5.39 21.72
CA LEU A 46 -4.77 6.61 21.99
C LEU A 46 -6.25 6.24 22.06
N GLY A 47 -6.94 6.74 23.09
CA GLY A 47 -8.36 6.50 23.29
C GLY A 47 -9.05 7.62 24.04
N THR A 48 -10.35 7.47 24.22
CA THR A 48 -11.15 8.33 25.11
C THR A 48 -11.35 7.65 26.46
N GLU A 49 -12.00 8.33 27.40
CA GLU A 49 -12.33 7.70 28.70
C GLU A 49 -13.33 6.56 28.56
N LEU A 50 -14.24 6.66 27.58
CA LEU A 50 -15.23 5.62 27.26
C LEU A 50 -14.61 4.45 26.49
N GLU A 51 -13.64 4.75 25.61
CA GLU A 51 -12.98 3.76 24.76
C GLU A 51 -11.46 3.97 24.82
N PRO A 52 -10.77 3.37 25.80
CA PRO A 52 -9.36 3.64 26.09
C PRO A 52 -8.37 3.25 24.99
N VAL A 53 -8.79 2.44 24.03
CA VAL A 53 -7.98 1.99 22.89
C VAL A 53 -8.80 2.18 21.62
N LYS A 54 -8.68 3.36 20.98
CA LYS A 54 -9.30 3.65 19.68
C LYS A 54 -8.36 3.47 18.51
N VAL A 55 -7.11 3.90 18.68
CA VAL A 55 -6.07 3.82 17.66
C VAL A 55 -4.76 3.44 18.31
N ASP A 56 -3.91 2.77 17.54
CA ASP A 56 -2.58 2.37 17.97
C ASP A 56 -1.52 2.63 16.91
N THR A 57 -0.27 2.62 17.34
CA THR A 57 0.90 2.80 16.50
C THR A 57 2.11 2.18 17.15
N ILE A 58 3.24 2.16 16.43
CA ILE A 58 4.53 1.76 16.97
C ILE A 58 5.58 2.87 16.84
N VAL A 59 6.52 2.87 17.77
CA VAL A 59 7.69 3.76 17.76
C VAL A 59 8.73 3.25 16.76
N MET A 60 9.15 4.11 15.82
CA MET A 60 10.24 3.84 14.88
C MET A 60 11.62 3.96 15.55
N ALA A 61 12.63 3.25 15.04
CA ALA A 61 14.01 3.49 15.48
C ALA A 61 14.57 4.80 14.91
N ASN A 62 14.09 5.25 13.74
CA ASN A 62 14.45 6.58 13.25
C ASN A 62 13.79 7.66 14.14
N LEU A 63 14.60 8.38 14.91
CA LEU A 63 14.19 9.54 15.73
C LEU A 63 13.13 9.24 16.81
N GLY A 64 12.88 7.97 17.15
CA GLY A 64 11.79 7.61 18.08
C GLY A 64 10.41 8.02 17.60
N TYR A 65 10.25 8.23 16.29
CA TYR A 65 9.05 8.85 15.74
C TYR A 65 7.83 7.92 15.83
N PHE A 66 6.69 8.50 16.20
CA PHE A 66 5.37 7.87 16.10
C PHE A 66 4.33 8.89 15.64
N GLN A 67 3.24 8.41 15.05
CA GLN A 67 2.07 9.23 14.72
C GLN A 67 0.78 8.47 15.01
N LEU A 68 -0.23 9.20 15.46
CA LEU A 68 -1.58 8.72 15.75
C LEU A 68 -2.59 9.63 15.06
N LYS A 69 -3.70 9.05 14.61
CA LYS A 69 -4.81 9.78 13.98
C LYS A 69 -5.82 10.13 15.05
N ALA A 70 -6.12 11.41 15.19
CA ALA A 70 -7.04 11.91 16.21
C ALA A 70 -7.98 12.97 15.62
N ASN A 71 -9.18 13.04 16.17
CA ASN A 71 -10.11 14.15 15.93
C ASN A 71 -10.03 15.18 17.06
N PRO A 72 -10.55 16.41 16.87
CA PRO A 72 -10.60 17.38 17.94
C PRO A 72 -11.25 16.82 19.20
N GLY A 73 -10.62 17.01 20.36
CA GLY A 73 -11.08 16.46 21.63
C GLY A 73 -9.97 16.10 22.60
N ALA A 74 -10.36 15.65 23.79
CA ALA A 74 -9.46 15.17 24.82
C ALA A 74 -9.22 13.65 24.65
N TRP A 75 -7.95 13.29 24.62
CA TRP A 75 -7.50 11.92 24.41
C TRP A 75 -6.62 11.46 25.58
N THR A 76 -6.60 10.15 25.80
CA THR A 76 -5.73 9.48 26.77
C THR A 76 -4.74 8.61 26.02
N LEU A 77 -3.45 8.88 26.21
CA LEU A 77 -2.34 8.12 25.63
C LEU A 77 -1.82 7.11 26.64
N ARG A 78 -1.60 5.86 26.21
CA ARG A 78 -1.04 4.79 27.06
C ARG A 78 -0.06 3.94 26.26
N LEU A 79 0.81 3.23 26.98
CA LEU A 79 1.46 2.05 26.40
C LEU A 79 0.38 0.99 26.15
N ARG A 80 0.45 0.32 25.00
CA ARG A 80 -0.46 -0.78 24.71
C ARG A 80 -0.25 -1.89 25.75
N GLN A 81 -1.35 -2.39 26.30
CA GLN A 81 -1.33 -3.56 27.19
C GLN A 81 -0.69 -4.76 26.49
N GLY A 82 -0.01 -5.60 27.26
CA GLY A 82 0.87 -6.68 26.77
C GLY A 82 2.34 -6.26 26.84
N ARG A 83 3.18 -6.81 25.95
CA ARG A 83 4.65 -6.73 26.03
C ARG A 83 5.22 -5.31 26.20
N SER A 84 4.60 -4.30 25.57
CA SER A 84 5.03 -2.89 25.71
C SER A 84 4.87 -2.37 27.14
N ALA A 85 3.67 -2.51 27.73
CA ALA A 85 3.40 -2.12 29.11
C ALA A 85 4.01 -3.08 30.15
N GLU A 86 4.28 -4.34 29.78
CA GLU A 86 4.99 -5.29 30.64
C GLU A 86 6.46 -4.93 30.82
N ILE A 87 7.12 -4.43 29.77
CA ILE A 87 8.56 -4.15 29.81
C ILE A 87 8.83 -2.70 30.22
N PHE A 88 8.02 -1.74 29.79
CA PHE A 88 8.29 -0.31 29.96
C PHE A 88 7.24 0.41 30.81
N ASP A 89 7.68 1.46 31.49
CA ASP A 89 6.83 2.53 32.03
C ASP A 89 7.18 3.86 31.36
N ILE A 90 6.18 4.74 31.20
CA ILE A 90 6.42 6.12 30.78
C ILE A 90 6.85 6.92 32.02
N VAL A 91 8.07 7.43 32.00
CA VAL A 91 8.69 8.12 33.14
C VAL A 91 8.72 9.64 32.98
N SER A 92 8.56 10.15 31.75
CA SER A 92 8.46 11.58 31.49
C SER A 92 7.69 11.82 30.20
N GLN A 93 6.93 12.92 30.20
CA GLN A 93 6.12 13.39 29.10
C GLN A 93 6.33 14.91 28.95
N GLU A 94 6.47 15.39 27.72
CA GLU A 94 6.48 16.81 27.39
C GLU A 94 5.50 17.09 26.25
N GLY A 95 4.92 18.28 26.27
CA GLY A 95 3.93 18.69 25.27
C GLY A 95 2.56 18.05 25.46
N THR A 96 2.22 17.57 26.66
CA THR A 96 0.90 16.99 26.99
C THR A 96 0.04 17.96 27.80
N ASP A 97 -1.26 17.71 27.86
CA ASP A 97 -2.24 18.48 28.67
C ASP A 97 -2.58 17.77 29.99
N THR A 98 -1.68 16.89 30.45
CA THR A 98 -1.85 16.09 31.66
C THR A 98 -1.88 16.96 32.92
N PRO A 99 -2.95 16.89 33.74
CA PRO A 99 -3.00 17.57 35.04
C PRO A 99 -1.94 17.04 36.01
N THR A 100 -1.48 17.87 36.94
CA THR A 100 -0.40 17.54 37.90
C THR A 100 -0.65 16.30 38.77
N ASN A 101 -1.91 15.89 38.97
CA ASN A 101 -2.28 14.73 39.79
C ASN A 101 -2.84 13.55 38.97
N SER A 102 -2.72 13.58 37.64
CA SER A 102 -3.25 12.52 36.76
C SER A 102 -2.19 11.45 36.52
N SER A 103 -2.57 10.18 36.71
CA SER A 103 -1.78 9.02 36.30
C SER A 103 -1.88 8.77 34.78
N ASP A 104 -2.95 9.22 34.15
CA ASP A 104 -3.18 9.11 32.71
C ASP A 104 -2.52 10.27 31.97
N ILE A 105 -1.90 9.96 30.82
CA ILE A 105 -1.37 10.98 29.90
C ILE A 105 -2.53 11.54 29.08
N LYS A 106 -2.88 12.80 29.31
CA LYS A 106 -3.95 13.49 28.60
C LYS A 106 -3.38 14.37 27.49
N VAL A 107 -4.02 14.35 26.33
CA VAL A 107 -3.62 15.14 25.15
C VAL A 107 -4.87 15.79 24.58
N LEU A 108 -4.86 17.12 24.45
CA LEU A 108 -5.96 17.90 23.90
C LEU A 108 -5.64 18.29 22.45
N VAL A 109 -6.42 17.74 21.52
CA VAL A 109 -6.35 18.13 20.11
C VAL A 109 -7.35 19.26 19.88
N SER A 110 -6.86 20.50 19.87
CA SER A 110 -7.68 21.71 19.73
C SER A 110 -7.22 22.65 18.60
N SER A 111 -6.21 22.24 17.82
CA SER A 111 -5.61 23.06 16.75
C SER A 111 -5.40 22.26 15.47
N PHE A 112 -5.48 22.93 14.32
CA PHE A 112 -5.07 22.37 13.03
C PHE A 112 -3.54 22.23 12.88
N LYS A 113 -2.76 22.83 13.78
CA LYS A 113 -1.31 22.63 13.82
C LYS A 113 -0.99 21.25 14.39
N SER A 114 0.04 20.61 13.86
CA SER A 114 0.52 19.34 14.40
C SER A 114 0.93 19.53 15.86
N HIS A 115 0.43 18.65 16.72
CA HIS A 115 0.76 18.58 18.12
C HIS A 115 1.84 17.52 18.31
N VAL A 116 2.99 17.91 18.85
CA VAL A 116 4.18 17.05 18.92
C VAL A 116 4.51 16.73 20.37
N LEU A 117 4.44 15.46 20.72
CA LEU A 117 4.76 14.95 22.04
C LEU A 117 6.22 14.51 22.15
N LYS A 118 6.79 14.59 23.34
CA LYS A 118 8.01 13.85 23.67
C LYS A 118 7.76 12.94 24.87
N LEU A 119 8.06 11.67 24.70
CA LEU A 119 7.90 10.65 25.72
C LEU A 119 9.27 10.08 26.09
N LYS A 120 9.50 9.89 27.38
CA LYS A 120 10.61 9.09 27.87
C LYS A 120 10.06 7.86 28.57
N VAL A 121 10.61 6.70 28.22
CA VAL A 121 10.26 5.42 28.85
C VAL A 121 11.46 4.83 29.57
N SER A 122 11.22 4.01 30.57
CA SER A 122 12.26 3.19 31.19
C SER A 122 11.79 1.75 31.25
N LYS A 123 12.70 0.81 31.04
CA LYS A 123 12.41 -0.59 31.36
C LYS A 123 12.14 -0.72 32.86
N LYS A 124 11.22 -1.62 33.22
CA LYS A 124 10.98 -2.02 34.60
C LYS A 124 12.18 -2.76 35.16
N PRO A 125 12.50 -2.63 36.46
CA PRO A 125 13.71 -3.22 37.06
C PRO A 125 13.84 -4.73 36.84
N ASP A 126 12.72 -5.46 36.89
CA ASP A 126 12.64 -6.91 36.68
C ASP A 126 12.67 -7.34 35.19
N LYS A 127 12.60 -6.37 34.27
CA LYS A 127 12.46 -6.58 32.81
C LYS A 127 13.64 -6.03 32.01
N MET A 128 14.71 -5.59 32.68
CA MET A 128 15.90 -4.99 32.03
C MET A 128 16.51 -5.89 30.94
N HIS A 129 16.48 -7.21 31.16
CA HIS A 129 17.03 -8.23 30.26
C HIS A 129 16.11 -8.60 29.10
N MET A 130 14.83 -8.20 29.14
CA MET A 130 13.88 -8.52 28.09
C MET A 130 14.08 -7.63 26.86
N ASP A 131 13.95 -8.23 25.68
CA ASP A 131 13.84 -7.52 24.41
C ASP A 131 12.36 -7.38 24.03
N LEU A 132 11.96 -6.20 23.57
CA LEU A 132 10.59 -5.94 23.16
C LEU A 132 10.20 -6.75 21.93
N LEU A 133 11.15 -7.14 21.08
CA LEU A 133 10.90 -7.84 19.82
C LEU A 133 11.36 -9.30 19.81
N SER A 134 11.66 -9.91 20.97
CA SER A 134 12.04 -11.33 21.05
C SER A 134 10.85 -12.30 20.99
N GLU A 135 11.10 -13.50 20.46
CA GLU A 135 10.17 -14.62 20.38
C GLU A 135 10.18 -15.35 21.73
N ASP A 136 9.14 -15.18 22.54
CA ASP A 136 8.88 -16.12 23.63
C ASP A 136 7.79 -17.08 23.16
N ASP A 137 8.22 -18.21 22.59
CA ASP A 137 7.43 -19.40 22.23
C ASP A 137 6.94 -20.16 23.49
N SER A 138 6.52 -19.44 24.52
CA SER A 138 5.89 -20.06 25.68
C SER A 138 4.37 -19.97 25.52
N ALA A 139 3.73 -21.14 25.47
CA ALA A 139 2.28 -21.33 25.48
C ALA A 139 1.55 -20.61 26.64
N ALA A 140 2.27 -20.04 27.61
CA ALA A 140 1.74 -19.14 28.63
C ALA A 140 1.41 -17.72 28.12
N ALA A 141 2.04 -17.27 27.02
CA ALA A 141 1.75 -15.98 26.40
C ALA A 141 0.53 -16.02 25.47
N ALA A 142 0.15 -17.21 24.96
CA ALA A 142 -1.03 -17.37 24.11
C ALA A 142 -2.32 -16.89 24.82
N GLY A 143 -2.39 -16.98 26.15
CA GLY A 143 -3.52 -16.52 26.94
C GLY A 143 -3.63 -15.00 27.18
N LEU A 144 -2.62 -14.21 26.82
CA LEU A 144 -2.61 -12.74 27.07
C LEU A 144 -2.55 -11.88 25.80
N TRP A 145 -2.23 -12.45 24.64
CA TRP A 145 -2.40 -11.78 23.35
C TRP A 145 -3.87 -11.79 22.85
N GLY A 146 -4.74 -12.58 23.50
CA GLY A 146 -6.13 -12.88 23.09
C GLY A 146 -7.24 -11.92 23.54
N SER A 147 -6.94 -10.75 24.12
CA SER A 147 -8.01 -9.90 24.69
C SER A 147 -8.59 -8.83 23.76
N ILE A 148 -8.25 -8.74 22.46
CA ILE A 148 -8.61 -7.53 21.67
C ILE A 148 -9.08 -7.79 20.23
N THR A 149 -9.89 -8.81 20.01
CA THR A 149 -10.68 -8.94 18.77
C THR A 149 -12.15 -8.59 18.94
N SER A 150 -12.60 -8.18 20.12
CA SER A 150 -14.01 -7.94 20.42
C SER A 150 -14.36 -6.45 20.65
N THR A 151 -14.14 -5.60 19.65
CA THR A 151 -14.79 -4.25 19.61
C THR A 151 -15.42 -3.90 18.26
N PHE A 152 -15.77 -4.89 17.43
CA PHE A 152 -16.87 -4.77 16.48
C PHE A 152 -17.35 -6.18 16.05
N GLY A 153 -18.51 -6.62 16.56
CA GLY A 153 -19.15 -7.90 16.17
C GLY A 153 -18.71 -9.13 16.97
N GLY A 154 -19.65 -9.81 17.64
CA GLY A 154 -19.38 -10.94 18.52
C GLY A 154 -19.31 -12.30 17.83
N SER A 155 -18.36 -13.14 18.22
CA SER A 155 -18.54 -14.52 18.69
C SER A 155 -17.17 -15.13 19.07
N SER A 156 -17.11 -15.81 20.20
CA SER A 156 -15.89 -16.27 20.86
C SER A 156 -15.46 -17.68 20.40
N LYS A 157 -14.95 -17.80 19.15
CA LYS A 157 -14.34 -19.05 18.62
C LYS A 157 -13.20 -18.87 17.58
N GLU A 158 -12.61 -17.68 17.41
CA GLU A 158 -11.76 -17.35 16.23
C GLU A 158 -10.23 -17.27 16.45
N GLU A 159 -9.66 -17.80 17.54
CA GLU A 159 -8.22 -17.57 17.81
C GLU A 159 -7.26 -18.47 17.02
N ASP A 160 -7.68 -19.68 16.59
CA ASP A 160 -6.91 -20.51 15.65
C ASP A 160 -7.15 -20.14 14.16
N ASP A 161 -8.19 -19.35 13.85
CA ASP A 161 -8.59 -19.03 12.46
C ASP A 161 -7.88 -17.79 11.89
N LYS A 162 -7.39 -16.85 12.74
CA LYS A 162 -6.62 -15.69 12.24
C LYS A 162 -5.22 -16.05 11.76
N GLU A 163 -4.68 -17.18 12.19
CA GLU A 163 -3.44 -17.73 11.66
C GLU A 163 -3.62 -18.29 10.23
N GLN A 164 -4.86 -18.41 9.75
CA GLN A 164 -5.17 -19.01 8.46
C GLN A 164 -5.46 -18.02 7.34
N LYS A 165 -5.60 -16.70 7.58
CA LYS A 165 -5.99 -15.76 6.51
C LYS A 165 -4.83 -15.34 5.60
N ILE A 166 -5.09 -15.23 4.30
CA ILE A 166 -4.15 -14.66 3.33
C ILE A 166 -4.30 -13.13 3.35
N ASN A 167 -3.22 -12.41 3.70
CA ASN A 167 -3.19 -10.96 3.70
C ASN A 167 -2.53 -10.43 2.42
N ILE A 168 -3.29 -9.71 1.58
CA ILE A 168 -2.81 -9.16 0.32
C ILE A 168 -2.88 -7.64 0.34
N PHE A 169 -1.74 -6.97 0.15
CA PHE A 169 -1.63 -5.53 0.01
C PHE A 169 -1.53 -5.13 -1.46
N SER A 170 -2.29 -4.11 -1.86
CA SER A 170 -2.21 -3.56 -3.21
C SER A 170 -2.54 -2.06 -3.22
N VAL A 171 -2.22 -1.41 -4.33
CA VAL A 171 -2.50 0.00 -4.59
C VAL A 171 -2.88 0.14 -6.06
N ALA A 172 -3.87 0.99 -6.33
CA ALA A 172 -4.27 1.38 -7.67
C ALA A 172 -4.49 2.89 -7.68
N SER A 173 -4.02 3.57 -8.73
CA SER A 173 -4.32 4.99 -8.97
C SER A 173 -4.89 5.20 -10.37
N GLY A 174 -6.21 5.37 -10.46
CA GLY A 174 -6.95 5.69 -11.68
C GLY A 174 -7.83 4.55 -12.18
N HIS A 175 -8.95 4.88 -12.84
CA HIS A 175 -10.02 3.92 -13.15
C HIS A 175 -9.60 2.67 -13.92
N LEU A 176 -8.64 2.78 -14.85
CA LEU A 176 -8.12 1.63 -15.57
C LEU A 176 -7.41 0.66 -14.62
N TYR A 177 -6.60 1.18 -13.69
CA TYR A 177 -5.86 0.40 -12.71
C TYR A 177 -6.78 -0.19 -11.64
N GLU A 178 -7.81 0.55 -11.23
CA GLU A 178 -8.86 0.02 -10.35
C GLU A 178 -9.67 -1.12 -10.99
N ARG A 179 -9.84 -1.10 -12.32
CA ARG A 179 -10.42 -2.23 -13.04
C ARG A 179 -9.49 -3.44 -13.03
N PHE A 180 -8.19 -3.25 -13.27
CA PHE A 180 -7.22 -4.35 -13.17
C PHE A 180 -7.10 -4.87 -11.73
N LEU A 181 -7.19 -4.00 -10.72
CA LEU A 181 -7.17 -4.37 -9.31
C LEU A 181 -8.33 -5.32 -8.98
N ARG A 182 -9.56 -5.01 -9.42
CA ARG A 182 -10.72 -5.89 -9.23
C ARG A 182 -10.55 -7.25 -9.90
N ILE A 183 -9.94 -7.29 -11.09
CA ILE A 183 -9.62 -8.55 -11.79
C ILE A 183 -8.56 -9.34 -11.02
N MET A 184 -7.53 -8.68 -10.49
CA MET A 184 -6.52 -9.31 -9.65
C MET A 184 -7.17 -9.93 -8.41
N MET A 185 -8.02 -9.18 -7.70
CA MET A 185 -8.76 -9.67 -6.53
C MET A 185 -9.62 -10.89 -6.89
N LEU A 186 -10.42 -10.80 -7.95
CA LEU A 186 -11.27 -11.91 -8.41
C LEU A 186 -10.44 -13.14 -8.78
N SER A 187 -9.29 -12.95 -9.44
CA SER A 187 -8.40 -14.05 -9.79
C SER A 187 -7.83 -14.73 -8.55
N VAL A 188 -7.47 -14.00 -7.49
CA VAL A 188 -7.05 -14.62 -6.22
C VAL A 188 -8.19 -15.43 -5.62
N LEU A 189 -9.37 -14.84 -5.50
CA LEU A 189 -10.53 -15.43 -4.82
C LEU A 189 -11.01 -16.71 -5.50
N LYS A 190 -10.86 -16.84 -6.82
CA LYS A 190 -11.21 -18.06 -7.55
C LYS A 190 -10.17 -19.19 -7.42
N HIS A 191 -8.96 -18.89 -6.96
CA HIS A 191 -7.86 -19.87 -6.87
C HIS A 191 -7.44 -20.18 -5.43
N THR A 192 -8.21 -19.75 -4.43
CA THR A 192 -7.97 -20.10 -3.03
C THR A 192 -9.26 -20.41 -2.31
N ASN A 193 -9.22 -21.41 -1.42
CA ASN A 193 -10.28 -21.68 -0.46
C ASN A 193 -9.99 -21.03 0.89
N THR A 194 -8.83 -20.41 1.04
CA THR A 194 -8.39 -19.80 2.28
C THR A 194 -9.00 -18.40 2.40
N PRO A 195 -9.53 -17.98 3.56
CA PRO A 195 -10.07 -16.63 3.72
C PRO A 195 -9.04 -15.55 3.38
N VAL A 196 -9.43 -14.58 2.57
CA VAL A 196 -8.55 -13.51 2.09
C VAL A 196 -8.93 -12.18 2.72
N LYS A 197 -7.93 -11.43 3.18
CA LYS A 197 -8.06 -10.02 3.56
C LYS A 197 -7.22 -9.13 2.65
N PHE A 198 -7.87 -8.19 1.96
CA PHE A 198 -7.22 -7.20 1.11
C PHE A 198 -6.93 -5.90 1.86
N TRP A 199 -5.76 -5.34 1.65
CA TRP A 199 -5.32 -4.09 2.25
C TRP A 199 -5.03 -3.09 1.14
N PHE A 200 -5.57 -1.88 1.23
CA PHE A 200 -5.40 -0.85 0.21
C PHE A 200 -4.94 0.48 0.78
N LEU A 201 -4.13 1.23 0.04
CA LEU A 201 -3.81 2.62 0.38
C LEU A 201 -5.01 3.53 0.10
N LYS A 202 -5.69 3.98 1.15
CA LYS A 202 -6.94 4.77 1.08
C LYS A 202 -6.87 5.99 0.16
N ASN A 203 -5.75 6.71 0.20
CA ASN A 203 -5.59 8.00 -0.48
C ASN A 203 -5.45 7.92 -2.01
N TYR A 204 -5.28 6.72 -2.55
CA TYR A 204 -5.06 6.53 -4.00
C TYR A 204 -6.25 5.93 -4.72
N LEU A 205 -7.18 5.32 -3.99
CA LEU A 205 -8.43 4.79 -4.54
C LEU A 205 -9.44 5.91 -4.80
N SER A 206 -10.15 5.80 -5.91
CA SER A 206 -11.29 6.65 -6.24
C SER A 206 -12.47 6.43 -5.27
N PRO A 207 -13.33 7.44 -5.08
CA PRO A 207 -14.59 7.28 -4.34
C PRO A 207 -15.42 6.11 -4.88
N THR A 208 -15.55 6.01 -6.21
CA THR A 208 -16.30 4.93 -6.88
C THR A 208 -15.83 3.54 -6.47
N LEU A 209 -14.52 3.30 -6.38
CA LEU A 209 -14.02 2.00 -5.93
C LEU A 209 -14.26 1.80 -4.42
N LYS A 210 -14.11 2.84 -3.60
CA LYS A 210 -14.38 2.75 -2.15
C LYS A 210 -15.83 2.39 -1.87
N ASP A 211 -16.77 2.95 -2.63
CA ASP A 211 -18.20 2.66 -2.51
C ASP A 211 -18.54 1.26 -3.03
N TYR A 212 -17.79 0.75 -4.01
CA TYR A 212 -17.98 -0.59 -4.57
C TYR A 212 -17.43 -1.72 -3.68
N LEU A 213 -16.35 -1.48 -2.93
CA LEU A 213 -15.66 -2.50 -2.12
C LEU A 213 -16.56 -3.27 -1.13
N PRO A 214 -17.45 -2.64 -0.34
CA PRO A 214 -18.33 -3.35 0.59
C PRO A 214 -19.20 -4.41 -0.10
N HIS A 215 -19.77 -4.07 -1.25
CA HIS A 215 -20.63 -4.98 -2.00
C HIS A 215 -19.84 -6.13 -2.61
N MET A 216 -18.65 -5.83 -3.15
CA MET A 216 -17.75 -6.86 -3.67
C MET A 216 -17.29 -7.81 -2.56
N ALA A 217 -17.00 -7.27 -1.37
CA ALA A 217 -16.63 -8.05 -0.18
C ALA A 217 -17.76 -9.00 0.25
N GLN A 218 -19.00 -8.53 0.22
CA GLN A 218 -20.18 -9.35 0.52
C GLN A 218 -20.41 -10.46 -0.52
N GLU A 219 -20.34 -10.14 -1.82
CA GLU A 219 -20.57 -11.09 -2.91
C GLU A 219 -19.53 -12.22 -2.94
N TYR A 220 -18.26 -11.88 -2.69
CA TYR A 220 -17.15 -12.83 -2.79
C TYR A 220 -16.58 -13.31 -1.45
N GLY A 221 -17.15 -12.87 -0.33
CA GLY A 221 -16.79 -13.35 1.01
C GLY A 221 -15.35 -13.04 1.44
N PHE A 222 -14.83 -11.83 1.12
CA PHE A 222 -13.50 -11.40 1.58
C PHE A 222 -13.56 -10.24 2.57
N GLU A 223 -12.51 -10.08 3.36
CA GLU A 223 -12.34 -8.91 4.23
C GLU A 223 -11.47 -7.86 3.54
N TYR A 224 -11.67 -6.59 3.85
CA TYR A 224 -10.75 -5.56 3.40
C TYR A 224 -10.55 -4.47 4.44
N GLU A 225 -9.43 -3.76 4.31
CA GLU A 225 -9.13 -2.60 5.15
C GLU A 225 -8.39 -1.52 4.36
N LEU A 226 -8.77 -0.27 4.60
CA LEU A 226 -8.16 0.90 3.98
C LEU A 226 -7.11 1.49 4.93
N VAL A 227 -5.84 1.20 4.62
CA VAL A 227 -4.69 1.68 5.40
C VAL A 227 -4.20 3.02 4.89
N GLN A 228 -3.70 3.82 5.83
CA GLN A 228 -3.07 5.10 5.51
C GLN A 228 -2.06 5.47 6.60
N TYR A 229 -0.96 6.06 6.17
CA TYR A 229 0.10 6.59 7.03
C TYR A 229 0.56 7.91 6.43
N LYS A 230 0.82 8.95 7.23
CA LYS A 230 1.33 10.21 6.66
C LYS A 230 2.84 10.11 6.53
N TRP A 231 3.35 10.49 5.36
CA TRP A 231 4.79 10.65 5.13
C TRP A 231 5.42 11.56 6.21
N PRO A 232 6.35 11.08 7.05
CA PRO A 232 6.91 11.86 8.13
C PRO A 232 7.67 13.08 7.62
N ARG A 233 7.58 14.22 8.33
CA ARG A 233 8.19 15.49 7.90
C ARG A 233 9.72 15.43 7.78
N TRP A 234 10.36 14.60 8.60
CA TRP A 234 11.82 14.43 8.62
C TRP A 234 12.34 13.57 7.46
N LEU A 235 11.48 12.74 6.85
CA LEU A 235 11.84 11.87 5.75
C LEU A 235 11.69 12.62 4.43
N HIS A 236 12.72 12.60 3.58
CA HIS A 236 12.76 13.36 2.34
C HIS A 236 11.54 13.05 1.45
N GLN A 237 10.78 14.09 1.09
CA GLN A 237 9.51 13.94 0.38
C GLN A 237 9.72 13.82 -1.14
N GLN A 238 8.86 13.03 -1.78
CA GLN A 238 8.77 12.95 -3.23
C GLN A 238 7.68 13.90 -3.74
N ARG A 239 7.93 14.53 -4.90
CA ARG A 239 6.96 15.44 -5.54
C ARG A 239 6.05 14.73 -6.53
N GLU A 240 6.60 13.79 -7.28
CA GLU A 240 5.85 13.02 -8.26
C GLU A 240 4.96 12.00 -7.54
N LYS A 241 3.66 12.00 -7.86
CA LYS A 241 2.67 11.08 -7.28
C LYS A 241 3.16 9.64 -7.30
N GLN A 242 3.85 9.27 -8.39
CA GLN A 242 4.35 7.93 -8.51
C GLN A 242 5.43 7.56 -7.51
N ARG A 243 6.46 8.38 -7.40
CA ARG A 243 7.56 8.11 -6.47
C ARG A 243 7.06 8.07 -5.03
N ILE A 244 5.99 8.82 -4.71
CA ILE A 244 5.30 8.71 -3.43
C ILE A 244 4.67 7.33 -3.25
N ILE A 245 3.90 6.83 -4.25
CA ILE A 245 3.30 5.48 -4.21
C ILE A 245 4.35 4.39 -4.05
N TRP A 246 5.44 4.44 -4.83
CA TRP A 246 6.57 3.52 -4.68
C TRP A 246 7.18 3.57 -3.27
N GLY A 247 7.27 4.76 -2.68
CA GLY A 247 7.69 4.90 -1.29
C GLY A 247 6.76 4.19 -0.32
N TYR A 248 5.44 4.30 -0.49
CA TYR A 248 4.47 3.59 0.36
C TYR A 248 4.51 2.07 0.20
N LYS A 249 4.91 1.56 -0.97
CA LYS A 249 5.09 0.12 -1.18
C LYS A 249 6.22 -0.46 -0.33
N ILE A 250 7.23 0.32 0.09
CA ILE A 250 8.43 -0.24 0.74
C ILE A 250 8.81 0.40 2.08
N LEU A 251 8.65 1.72 2.24
CA LEU A 251 9.23 2.47 3.37
C LEU A 251 8.44 2.35 4.67
N PHE A 252 7.17 1.94 4.62
CA PHE A 252 6.26 2.00 5.77
C PHE A 252 5.63 0.65 6.13
N LEU A 253 6.12 -0.47 5.57
CA LEU A 253 5.54 -1.79 5.79
C LEU A 253 5.48 -2.20 7.28
N ASP A 254 6.41 -1.72 8.10
CA ASP A 254 6.45 -1.98 9.54
C ASP A 254 5.34 -1.28 10.32
N VAL A 255 4.90 -0.10 9.87
CA VAL A 255 3.95 0.79 10.56
C VAL A 255 2.59 0.92 9.90
N LEU A 256 2.46 0.49 8.64
CA LEU A 256 1.22 0.61 7.87
C LEU A 256 0.18 -0.43 8.30
N PHE A 257 0.64 -1.57 8.80
CA PHE A 257 -0.21 -2.68 9.23
C PHE A 257 -0.16 -2.85 10.75
N PRO A 258 -1.28 -3.27 11.37
CA PRO A 258 -1.32 -3.70 12.76
C PRO A 258 -0.29 -4.79 13.10
N LEU A 259 0.08 -4.92 14.39
CA LEU A 259 1.12 -5.86 14.82
C LEU A 259 0.72 -7.35 14.71
N ASP A 260 -0.57 -7.66 14.78
CA ASP A 260 -1.12 -9.01 14.66
C ASP A 260 -1.00 -9.56 13.23
N VAL A 261 -0.88 -8.68 12.22
CA VAL A 261 -0.55 -9.10 10.84
C VAL A 261 0.90 -9.60 10.80
N LYS A 262 1.04 -10.93 10.70
CA LYS A 262 2.34 -11.63 10.74
C LYS A 262 3.09 -11.56 9.41
N LYS A 263 2.37 -11.76 8.31
CA LYS A 263 2.91 -11.85 6.96
C LYS A 263 1.95 -11.17 5.98
N ILE A 264 2.49 -10.47 4.99
CA ILE A 264 1.69 -9.80 3.96
C ILE A 264 2.29 -10.02 2.57
N ILE A 265 1.45 -10.19 1.57
CA ILE A 265 1.85 -10.35 0.18
C ILE A 265 1.47 -9.10 -0.58
N PHE A 266 2.42 -8.45 -1.24
CA PHE A 266 2.11 -7.37 -2.15
C PHE A 266 1.89 -7.90 -3.56
N VAL A 267 0.77 -7.52 -4.18
CA VAL A 267 0.45 -7.82 -5.59
C VAL A 267 0.19 -6.51 -6.32
N ASP A 268 1.04 -6.21 -7.30
CA ASP A 268 0.99 -4.94 -8.01
C ASP A 268 -0.24 -4.81 -8.92
N ALA A 269 -0.88 -3.65 -8.86
CA ALA A 269 -1.98 -3.27 -9.73
C ALA A 269 -1.77 -1.89 -10.39
N ASP A 270 -0.57 -1.30 -10.28
CA ASP A 270 -0.29 0.10 -10.62
C ASP A 270 0.51 0.31 -11.93
N GLN A 271 0.12 1.28 -12.79
CA GLN A 271 0.59 2.68 -12.72
C GLN A 271 0.20 3.60 -13.92
N LEU A 272 -0.38 4.78 -13.63
CA LEU A 272 -0.42 5.97 -14.51
C LEU A 272 0.93 6.29 -15.18
N ASP A 273 0.98 6.22 -16.51
CA ASP A 273 1.93 7.01 -17.31
C ASP A 273 1.21 8.29 -17.77
N TYR A 274 1.48 9.42 -17.10
CA TYR A 274 0.96 10.72 -17.54
C TYR A 274 1.55 11.14 -18.90
N LYS A 275 2.73 10.61 -19.30
CA LYS A 275 3.34 10.97 -20.58
C LYS A 275 2.58 10.41 -21.78
N THR A 276 1.79 9.33 -21.61
CA THR A 276 0.88 8.86 -22.67
C THR A 276 -0.43 9.66 -22.73
N TYR A 277 -0.90 10.22 -21.61
CA TYR A 277 -2.13 11.03 -21.60
C TYR A 277 -1.95 12.38 -22.29
N GLU A 278 -0.83 13.07 -22.06
CA GLU A 278 -0.56 14.37 -22.70
C GLU A 278 -0.31 14.25 -24.22
N ALA A 279 0.33 13.15 -24.67
CA ALA A 279 0.51 12.88 -26.10
C ALA A 279 -0.81 12.65 -26.84
N SER A 280 -1.86 12.18 -26.16
CA SER A 280 -3.16 11.89 -26.76
C SER A 280 -4.13 13.08 -26.79
N ARG A 281 -3.93 14.11 -25.95
CA ARG A 281 -4.83 15.29 -25.86
C ARG A 281 -4.39 16.50 -26.68
N TYR A 282 -3.10 16.62 -27.03
CA TYR A 282 -2.59 17.83 -27.70
C TYR A 282 -2.22 17.69 -29.19
N TRP A 283 -2.45 16.53 -29.83
CA TRP A 283 -2.18 16.36 -31.28
C TRP A 283 -3.38 16.54 -32.22
N LYS A 284 -4.46 17.18 -31.76
CA LYS A 284 -5.44 17.81 -32.67
C LYS A 284 -5.24 19.33 -32.70
N VAL A 285 -4.06 19.77 -33.13
CA VAL A 285 -3.82 21.18 -33.50
C VAL A 285 -3.03 21.17 -34.82
N TYR A 286 -3.77 21.49 -35.88
CA TYR A 286 -3.38 21.90 -37.25
C TYR A 286 -2.15 21.24 -37.90
N SER A 287 -2.42 20.49 -38.96
CA SER A 287 -1.48 20.39 -40.08
C SER A 287 -1.23 21.80 -40.64
N LEU A 288 -0.08 22.36 -40.31
CA LEU A 288 0.48 23.51 -41.01
C LEU A 288 1.89 23.12 -41.48
N ASP A 289 2.18 23.62 -42.68
CA ASP A 289 3.18 23.14 -43.61
C ASP A 289 4.58 22.86 -43.04
N LYS A 290 5.18 21.81 -43.58
CA LYS A 290 6.60 21.50 -43.43
C LYS A 290 7.44 22.54 -44.18
N THR A 291 7.95 23.54 -43.48
CA THR A 291 9.25 24.15 -43.75
C THR A 291 9.77 24.79 -42.47
N VAL A 292 10.98 24.40 -42.05
CA VAL A 292 12.06 25.26 -41.47
C VAL A 292 13.15 24.34 -40.89
N THR A 293 14.22 24.32 -41.69
CA THR A 293 15.67 24.21 -41.43
C THR A 293 16.23 23.93 -40.03
N GLN A 294 17.28 23.12 -40.08
CA GLN A 294 18.38 22.92 -39.13
C GLN A 294 18.65 24.11 -38.20
N ALA A 295 18.71 23.82 -36.89
CA ALA A 295 19.52 24.54 -35.93
C ALA A 295 20.39 23.52 -35.20
N GLY A 296 21.71 23.73 -35.24
CA GLY A 296 22.69 22.90 -34.56
C GLY A 296 22.68 23.12 -33.05
N ASN A 297 22.64 22.01 -32.32
CA ASN A 297 23.65 21.64 -31.34
C ASN A 297 23.34 20.21 -30.92
N GLY A 298 24.38 19.36 -30.93
CA GLY A 298 24.29 17.93 -30.74
C GLY A 298 24.00 17.51 -29.30
N ASP A 299 22.86 17.91 -28.75
CA ASP A 299 22.28 17.28 -27.58
C ASP A 299 21.17 16.35 -28.05
N GLU A 300 21.58 15.12 -28.34
CA GLU A 300 20.68 14.00 -28.52
C GLU A 300 19.79 13.93 -27.27
N CYS A 301 18.49 14.23 -27.42
CA CYS A 301 17.53 14.13 -26.33
C CYS A 301 17.37 12.65 -25.99
N LYS A 302 18.24 12.14 -25.13
CA LYS A 302 18.16 10.77 -24.60
C LYS A 302 16.92 10.68 -23.73
N VAL A 303 15.82 10.25 -24.32
CA VAL A 303 14.68 9.73 -23.58
C VAL A 303 15.19 8.52 -22.82
N LYS A 304 15.52 8.69 -21.54
CA LYS A 304 15.71 7.56 -20.63
C LYS A 304 14.36 6.84 -20.56
N TYR A 305 14.26 5.73 -21.26
CA TYR A 305 13.22 4.75 -21.03
C TYR A 305 13.46 4.17 -19.63
N ILE A 306 12.75 4.70 -18.65
CA ILE A 306 12.62 4.03 -17.36
C ILE A 306 11.64 2.88 -17.63
N ASP A 307 12.16 1.65 -17.64
CA ASP A 307 11.32 0.45 -17.68
C ASP A 307 10.57 0.38 -16.34
N VAL A 308 9.43 1.06 -16.29
CA VAL A 308 8.52 0.98 -15.16
C VAL A 308 7.69 -0.28 -15.36
N GLN A 309 8.09 -1.36 -14.68
CA GLN A 309 7.24 -2.54 -14.57
C GLN A 309 5.98 -2.13 -13.81
N SER A 310 4.90 -1.96 -14.57
CA SER A 310 3.59 -1.52 -14.06
C SER A 310 2.65 -2.72 -14.05
N GLY A 311 2.36 -3.21 -12.85
CA GLY A 311 1.66 -4.46 -12.59
C GLY A 311 0.21 -4.47 -13.04
N ARG A 312 -0.12 -5.49 -13.82
CA ARG A 312 -1.51 -5.93 -14.09
C ARG A 312 -1.47 -7.44 -14.04
N ARG A 313 -1.98 -8.00 -12.97
CA ARG A 313 -1.70 -9.39 -12.61
C ARG A 313 -2.94 -10.22 -12.56
N VAL A 314 -2.83 -11.41 -13.11
CA VAL A 314 -3.77 -12.51 -12.90
C VAL A 314 -3.05 -13.60 -12.15
N VAL A 315 -3.67 -14.03 -11.05
CA VAL A 315 -3.19 -15.09 -10.18
C VAL A 315 -3.89 -16.38 -10.58
N ARG A 316 -3.11 -17.45 -10.78
CA ARG A 316 -3.55 -18.79 -11.20
C ARG A 316 -3.28 -19.88 -10.16
N ALA A 317 -2.65 -19.52 -9.04
CA ALA A 317 -2.27 -20.45 -7.98
C ALA A 317 -2.82 -19.98 -6.63
N ASP A 318 -2.84 -20.90 -5.67
CA ASP A 318 -3.24 -20.55 -4.30
C ASP A 318 -2.16 -19.69 -3.64
N MET A 319 -2.53 -18.45 -3.29
CA MET A 319 -1.63 -17.50 -2.63
C MET A 319 -1.20 -17.97 -1.23
N LYS A 320 -1.89 -18.98 -0.65
CA LYS A 320 -1.49 -19.64 0.59
C LYS A 320 -0.08 -20.23 0.49
N GLU A 321 0.33 -20.69 -0.69
CA GLU A 321 1.68 -21.22 -0.90
C GLU A 321 2.77 -20.18 -0.61
N LEU A 322 2.55 -18.88 -0.90
CA LEU A 322 3.49 -17.81 -0.53
C LEU A 322 3.47 -17.48 0.95
N VAL A 323 2.30 -17.64 1.59
CA VAL A 323 2.18 -17.48 3.04
C VAL A 323 2.98 -18.57 3.76
N ASP A 324 2.98 -19.79 3.25
CA ASP A 324 3.66 -20.93 3.87
C ASP A 324 5.12 -21.07 3.47
N LEU A 325 5.55 -20.35 2.43
CA LEU A 325 6.92 -20.40 1.94
C LEU A 325 7.92 -19.91 3.02
N ASP A 326 8.90 -20.76 3.30
CA ASP A 326 10.02 -20.44 4.18
C ASP A 326 10.99 -19.43 3.52
N LEU A 327 11.10 -18.26 4.14
CA LEU A 327 11.98 -17.19 3.71
C LEU A 327 13.43 -17.39 4.16
N GLY A 328 13.75 -18.46 4.90
CA GLY A 328 15.12 -18.77 5.35
C GLY A 328 15.71 -17.67 6.23
N GLY A 329 14.88 -17.06 7.09
CA GLY A 329 15.25 -15.95 7.96
C GLY A 329 15.33 -14.57 7.29
N ALA A 330 15.08 -14.46 5.98
CA ALA A 330 14.93 -13.18 5.29
C ALA A 330 13.60 -12.50 5.68
N PRO A 331 13.58 -11.17 5.88
CA PRO A 331 12.36 -10.43 6.22
C PRO A 331 11.36 -10.34 5.05
N TYR A 332 11.81 -10.55 3.82
CA TYR A 332 10.96 -10.55 2.64
C TYR A 332 11.52 -11.42 1.52
N GLY A 333 10.64 -11.85 0.62
CA GLY A 333 10.97 -12.59 -0.58
C GLY A 333 10.41 -11.92 -1.82
N TYR A 334 11.23 -11.80 -2.86
CA TYR A 334 10.87 -11.16 -4.12
C TYR A 334 11.11 -12.12 -5.29
N THR A 335 10.34 -11.96 -6.36
CA THR A 335 10.57 -12.67 -7.62
C THR A 335 11.75 -12.07 -8.37
N PRO A 336 12.75 -12.86 -8.78
CA PRO A 336 13.84 -12.37 -9.63
C PRO A 336 13.34 -12.08 -11.05
N PHE A 337 14.11 -11.29 -11.80
CA PHE A 337 13.89 -11.17 -13.23
C PHE A 337 14.06 -12.50 -13.95
N CYS A 338 13.17 -12.72 -14.92
CA CYS A 338 13.24 -13.86 -15.82
C CYS A 338 14.41 -13.70 -16.80
N GLU A 339 15.21 -14.74 -16.98
CA GLU A 339 16.38 -14.70 -17.85
C GLU A 339 16.26 -15.62 -19.08
N SER A 340 15.13 -16.29 -19.28
CA SER A 340 14.99 -17.32 -20.32
C SER A 340 14.87 -16.78 -21.74
N ARG A 341 14.35 -15.56 -21.95
CA ARG A 341 14.25 -14.96 -23.30
C ARG A 341 15.56 -14.27 -23.70
N THR A 342 16.37 -14.94 -24.53
CA THR A 342 17.72 -14.49 -24.91
C THR A 342 17.75 -13.24 -25.78
N GLU A 343 16.70 -12.96 -26.57
CA GLU A 343 16.63 -11.77 -27.43
C GLU A 343 16.64 -10.47 -26.62
N MET A 344 16.31 -10.54 -25.33
CA MET A 344 16.26 -9.39 -24.43
C MET A 344 17.57 -9.14 -23.68
N GLU A 345 18.65 -9.88 -23.96
CA GLU A 345 19.93 -9.76 -23.21
C GLU A 345 20.45 -8.31 -23.20
N GLY A 346 20.29 -7.58 -24.31
CA GLY A 346 20.73 -6.19 -24.45
C GLY A 346 19.99 -5.20 -23.53
N PHE A 347 18.80 -5.55 -23.04
CA PHE A 347 18.00 -4.71 -22.15
C PHE A 347 18.20 -5.03 -20.65
N ARG A 348 19.02 -6.04 -20.33
CA ARG A 348 19.28 -6.49 -18.94
C ARG A 348 20.28 -5.57 -18.25
N PHE A 349 19.86 -4.35 -17.94
CA PHE A 349 20.73 -3.32 -17.38
C PHE A 349 21.45 -3.77 -16.09
N TRP A 350 20.83 -4.62 -15.28
CA TRP A 350 21.44 -5.12 -14.02
C TRP A 350 22.62 -6.07 -14.23
N LYS A 351 22.82 -6.61 -15.44
CA LYS A 351 23.99 -7.45 -15.77
C LYS A 351 25.22 -6.65 -16.16
N THR A 352 25.14 -5.31 -16.15
CA THR A 352 26.26 -4.42 -16.51
C THR A 352 26.47 -3.30 -15.49
N GLY A 353 27.61 -2.61 -15.60
CA GLY A 353 27.90 -1.38 -14.87
C GLY A 353 27.76 -1.50 -13.34
N TYR A 354 27.11 -0.49 -12.75
CA TYR A 354 26.91 -0.37 -11.30
C TYR A 354 26.22 -1.61 -10.70
N TRP A 355 25.09 -2.04 -11.26
CA TRP A 355 24.30 -3.13 -10.69
C TRP A 355 25.03 -4.46 -10.69
N ARG A 356 25.75 -4.82 -11.77
CA ARG A 356 26.57 -6.04 -11.81
C ARG A 356 27.58 -6.06 -10.67
N ASN A 357 28.30 -4.95 -10.50
CA ASN A 357 29.35 -4.82 -9.49
C ASN A 357 28.76 -4.84 -8.07
N HIS A 358 27.63 -4.16 -7.86
CA HIS A 358 26.95 -4.11 -6.58
C HIS A 358 26.34 -5.46 -6.18
N LEU A 359 25.70 -6.17 -7.11
CA LEU A 359 24.98 -7.42 -6.83
C LEU A 359 25.92 -8.59 -6.53
N GLN A 360 27.18 -8.58 -7.02
CA GLN A 360 28.20 -9.61 -6.74
C GLN A 360 27.69 -11.05 -6.94
N GLY A 361 26.99 -11.29 -8.05
CA GLY A 361 26.43 -12.61 -8.39
C GLY A 361 25.04 -12.90 -7.79
N ARG A 362 24.49 -11.99 -6.97
CA ARG A 362 23.08 -12.05 -6.54
C ARG A 362 22.14 -11.66 -7.69
N ARG A 363 20.92 -12.19 -7.67
CA ARG A 363 19.88 -11.85 -8.65
C ARG A 363 19.34 -10.45 -8.39
N TYR A 364 18.89 -9.79 -9.46
CA TYR A 364 18.13 -8.56 -9.40
C TYR A 364 16.63 -8.89 -9.36
N HIS A 365 15.91 -8.31 -8.40
CA HIS A 365 14.52 -8.65 -8.08
C HIS A 365 13.52 -7.58 -8.54
N ILE A 366 12.28 -8.00 -8.77
CA ILE A 366 11.17 -7.17 -9.26
C ILE A 366 10.19 -6.85 -8.12
N SER A 367 9.75 -5.58 -8.02
CA SER A 367 8.85 -5.09 -6.94
C SER A 367 7.36 -5.34 -7.17
N ALA A 368 7.00 -6.20 -8.11
CA ALA A 368 5.63 -6.38 -8.54
C ALA A 368 4.92 -7.61 -7.90
N LEU A 369 5.69 -8.57 -7.36
CA LEU A 369 5.22 -9.54 -6.36
C LEU A 369 6.28 -9.73 -5.30
N TYR A 370 5.91 -9.55 -4.04
CA TYR A 370 6.78 -9.91 -2.93
C TYR A 370 5.97 -10.27 -1.69
N VAL A 371 6.57 -11.07 -0.83
CA VAL A 371 6.03 -11.46 0.46
C VAL A 371 6.91 -10.86 1.56
N VAL A 372 6.30 -10.38 2.63
CA VAL A 372 6.98 -9.75 3.77
C VAL A 372 6.56 -10.48 5.02
N ASP A 373 7.53 -11.06 5.72
CA ASP A 373 7.36 -11.49 7.11
C ASP A 373 7.48 -10.25 8.00
N LEU A 374 6.33 -9.66 8.36
CA LEU A 374 6.27 -8.43 9.14
C LEU A 374 6.85 -8.60 10.54
N ARG A 375 6.77 -9.80 11.13
CA ARG A 375 7.40 -10.09 12.42
C ARG A 375 8.92 -9.97 12.30
N ARG A 376 9.52 -10.67 11.33
CA ARG A 376 10.96 -10.59 11.07
C ARG A 376 11.38 -9.19 10.64
N PHE A 377 10.62 -8.56 9.76
CA PHE A 377 10.87 -7.22 9.22
C PHE A 377 10.97 -6.17 10.34
N ARG A 378 10.02 -6.18 11.29
CA ARG A 378 10.02 -5.31 12.47
C ARG A 378 11.16 -5.68 13.42
N ARG A 379 11.35 -6.97 13.70
CA ARG A 379 12.41 -7.47 14.62
C ARG A 379 13.80 -6.99 14.23
N ILE A 380 14.14 -7.05 12.94
CA ILE A 380 15.47 -6.65 12.46
C ILE A 380 15.58 -5.16 12.08
N ALA A 381 14.51 -4.38 12.28
CA ALA A 381 14.39 -3.00 11.82
C ALA A 381 14.66 -2.81 10.32
N ALA A 382 14.14 -3.70 9.49
CA ALA A 382 14.31 -3.58 8.05
C ALA A 382 13.74 -2.25 7.55
N GLY A 383 12.57 -1.82 8.05
CA GLY A 383 11.95 -0.54 7.71
C GLY A 383 12.84 0.66 8.01
N ASP A 384 13.43 0.71 9.21
CA ASP A 384 14.31 1.84 9.59
C ASP A 384 15.61 1.88 8.75
N ARG A 385 16.18 0.71 8.42
CA ARG A 385 17.35 0.61 7.54
C ARG A 385 17.03 1.09 6.13
N LEU A 386 15.88 0.69 5.59
CA LEU A 386 15.39 1.11 4.28
C LEU A 386 15.17 2.62 4.24
N ARG A 387 14.51 3.19 5.25
CA ARG A 387 14.30 4.64 5.37
C ARG A 387 15.62 5.42 5.49
N GLY A 388 16.58 4.92 6.28
CA GLY A 388 17.91 5.51 6.40
C GLY A 388 18.66 5.54 5.07
N GLN A 389 18.67 4.42 4.34
CA GLN A 389 19.32 4.35 3.03
C GLN A 389 18.60 5.23 2.00
N TYR A 390 17.26 5.22 1.99
CA TYR A 390 16.46 6.11 1.16
C TYR A 390 16.78 7.59 1.44
N GLN A 391 16.89 7.98 2.71
CA GLN A 391 17.21 9.37 3.08
C GLN A 391 18.56 9.82 2.52
N ALA A 392 19.55 8.93 2.52
CA ALA A 392 20.89 9.20 1.98
C ALA A 392 20.88 9.30 0.44
N LEU A 393 20.22 8.36 -0.24
CA LEU A 393 20.21 8.30 -1.70
C LEU A 393 19.31 9.36 -2.34
N SER A 394 18.14 9.59 -1.76
CA SER A 394 17.08 10.41 -2.37
C SER A 394 17.40 11.89 -2.51
N GLN A 395 18.52 12.38 -1.96
CA GLN A 395 19.02 13.73 -2.20
C GLN A 395 19.38 13.94 -3.67
N ASP A 396 19.85 12.89 -4.37
CA ASP A 396 19.99 12.92 -5.83
C ASP A 396 18.67 12.48 -6.49
N PRO A 397 18.00 13.36 -7.27
CA PRO A 397 16.76 13.01 -7.97
C PRO A 397 16.94 11.93 -9.04
N ASN A 398 18.17 11.66 -9.49
CA ASN A 398 18.46 10.60 -10.45
C ASN A 398 18.72 9.24 -9.78
N SER A 399 18.82 9.20 -8.46
CA SER A 399 18.91 7.96 -7.71
C SER A 399 17.56 7.23 -7.68
N LEU A 400 17.62 5.91 -7.48
CA LEU A 400 16.43 5.07 -7.29
C LEU A 400 15.41 5.31 -8.41
N SER A 401 15.77 4.89 -9.63
CA SER A 401 14.94 5.11 -10.82
C SER A 401 13.56 4.53 -10.62
N ASN A 402 13.50 3.30 -10.09
CA ASN A 402 12.29 2.65 -9.61
C ASN A 402 12.44 2.43 -8.10
N LEU A 403 11.95 3.37 -7.28
CA LEU A 403 12.22 3.39 -5.83
C LEU A 403 11.88 2.08 -5.11
N ASP A 404 10.73 1.50 -5.40
CA ASP A 404 10.22 0.26 -4.79
C ASP A 404 11.02 -0.99 -5.18
N GLN A 405 11.72 -0.95 -6.32
CA GLN A 405 12.55 -2.05 -6.83
C GLN A 405 14.03 -1.85 -6.49
N ASP A 406 14.57 -0.65 -6.74
CA ASP A 406 15.98 -0.34 -6.58
C ASP A 406 16.39 -0.33 -5.11
N LEU A 407 15.54 0.13 -4.20
CA LEU A 407 15.90 0.24 -2.79
C LEU A 407 16.15 -1.14 -2.13
N PRO A 408 15.26 -2.16 -2.27
CA PRO A 408 15.57 -3.51 -1.81
C PRO A 408 16.82 -4.10 -2.46
N ASN A 409 16.96 -4.00 -3.79
CA ASN A 409 18.13 -4.51 -4.51
C ASN A 409 19.44 -3.81 -4.09
N ASN A 410 19.40 -2.51 -3.77
CA ASN A 410 20.53 -1.78 -3.23
C ASN A 410 20.89 -2.27 -1.82
N MET A 411 19.88 -2.58 -1.00
CA MET A 411 20.03 -3.03 0.38
C MET A 411 20.27 -4.55 0.54
N ILE A 412 20.41 -5.30 -0.56
CA ILE A 412 20.48 -6.77 -0.60
C ILE A 412 21.55 -7.40 0.32
N HIS A 413 22.62 -6.67 0.64
CA HIS A 413 23.69 -7.13 1.53
C HIS A 413 23.42 -6.87 3.02
N GLN A 414 22.56 -5.90 3.33
CA GLN A 414 22.21 -5.50 4.71
C GLN A 414 20.85 -6.03 5.15
N VAL A 415 19.94 -6.23 4.19
CA VAL A 415 18.60 -6.75 4.36
C VAL A 415 18.43 -7.87 3.35
N ALA A 416 18.45 -9.11 3.85
CA ALA A 416 18.43 -10.29 2.99
C ALA A 416 17.13 -10.40 2.18
N ILE A 417 17.25 -10.88 0.94
CA ILE A 417 16.12 -11.13 0.05
C ILE A 417 16.05 -12.61 -0.24
N LYS A 418 14.91 -13.25 0.04
CA LYS A 418 14.62 -14.59 -0.47
C LYS A 418 14.23 -14.47 -1.94
N SER A 419 14.98 -15.10 -2.84
CA SER A 419 14.54 -15.26 -4.23
C SER A 419 13.39 -16.26 -4.28
N LEU A 420 12.21 -15.80 -4.71
CA LEU A 420 11.06 -16.65 -4.94
C LEU A 420 11.26 -17.51 -6.20
N PRO A 421 10.63 -18.71 -6.28
CA PRO A 421 10.63 -19.53 -7.49
C PRO A 421 10.14 -18.75 -8.72
N GLN A 422 10.72 -19.03 -9.89
CA GLN A 422 10.43 -18.27 -11.11
C GLN A 422 8.98 -18.41 -11.56
N GLU A 423 8.31 -19.53 -11.26
CA GLU A 423 6.90 -19.71 -11.61
C GLU A 423 5.97 -18.69 -10.95
N TRP A 424 6.39 -18.03 -9.86
CA TRP A 424 5.62 -16.98 -9.22
C TRP A 424 5.52 -15.70 -10.05
N LEU A 425 6.36 -15.52 -11.07
CA LEU A 425 6.27 -14.38 -11.97
C LEU A 425 6.66 -14.73 -13.39
N TRP A 426 5.69 -14.64 -14.28
CA TRP A 426 5.89 -14.71 -15.72
C TRP A 426 5.54 -13.38 -16.39
N CYS A 427 6.37 -12.92 -17.32
CA CYS A 427 6.00 -11.85 -18.25
C CYS A 427 6.47 -12.20 -19.67
N GLU A 428 5.63 -11.94 -20.66
CA GLU A 428 5.88 -12.18 -22.08
C GLU A 428 7.21 -11.59 -22.57
N THR A 429 7.57 -10.39 -22.12
CA THR A 429 8.81 -9.73 -22.56
C THR A 429 10.05 -10.49 -22.10
N TRP A 430 10.06 -11.11 -20.91
CA TRP A 430 11.29 -11.61 -20.29
C TRP A 430 11.37 -13.13 -20.21
N CYS A 431 10.21 -13.78 -20.12
CA CYS A 431 10.09 -15.22 -20.04
C CYS A 431 9.76 -15.82 -21.42
N ASP A 432 10.26 -17.03 -21.62
CA ASP A 432 9.90 -17.88 -22.75
C ASP A 432 8.41 -18.29 -22.70
N ASN A 433 7.86 -18.68 -23.84
CA ASN A 433 6.44 -19.01 -23.94
C ASN A 433 6.10 -20.35 -23.25
N ASP A 434 7.05 -21.29 -23.21
CA ASP A 434 6.82 -22.62 -22.62
C ASP A 434 6.64 -22.55 -21.10
N SER A 435 7.34 -21.64 -20.42
CA SER A 435 7.21 -21.42 -18.98
C SER A 435 5.87 -20.81 -18.56
N LYS A 436 5.10 -20.22 -19.49
CA LYS A 436 3.77 -19.65 -19.22
C LYS A 436 2.81 -20.68 -18.63
N ARG A 437 2.94 -21.95 -19.02
CA ARG A 437 2.07 -23.05 -18.52
C ARG A 437 2.24 -23.34 -17.03
N LEU A 438 3.41 -23.01 -16.48
CA LEU A 438 3.73 -23.19 -15.07
C LEU A 438 3.50 -21.90 -14.27
N ALA A 439 3.17 -20.79 -14.93
CA ALA A 439 3.06 -19.48 -14.29
C ALA A 439 1.92 -19.42 -13.27
N LYS A 440 2.28 -19.17 -12.02
CA LYS A 440 1.37 -18.92 -10.89
C LYS A 440 0.83 -17.51 -10.90
N THR A 441 1.63 -16.53 -11.36
CA THR A 441 1.15 -15.19 -11.66
C THR A 441 1.71 -14.70 -12.98
N ILE A 442 0.90 -13.95 -13.72
CA ILE A 442 1.28 -13.32 -14.98
C ILE A 442 1.29 -11.82 -14.78
N ASP A 443 2.41 -11.17 -15.10
CA ASP A 443 2.53 -9.72 -15.11
C ASP A 443 2.57 -9.19 -16.54
N LEU A 444 1.69 -8.24 -16.85
CA LEU A 444 1.67 -7.56 -18.14
C LEU A 444 2.73 -6.45 -18.14
N CYS A 445 4.00 -6.84 -18.12
CA CYS A 445 5.13 -5.92 -18.12
C CYS A 445 5.26 -5.17 -19.46
N ASN A 446 6.05 -4.11 -19.48
CA ASN A 446 6.29 -3.34 -20.71
C ASN A 446 7.19 -4.12 -21.67
N ASN A 447 7.06 -3.82 -22.96
CA ASN A 447 7.97 -4.33 -23.97
C ASN A 447 8.83 -3.16 -24.47
N PRO A 448 10.16 -3.21 -24.37
CA PRO A 448 11.01 -2.12 -24.83
C PRO A 448 11.03 -2.00 -26.37
N LEU A 449 10.66 -3.06 -27.10
CA LEU A 449 10.65 -3.11 -28.56
C LEU A 449 9.31 -2.71 -29.17
N THR A 450 8.20 -2.83 -28.43
CA THR A 450 6.85 -2.59 -28.96
C THR A 450 6.00 -1.74 -28.02
N LYS A 451 5.08 -0.96 -28.59
CA LYS A 451 4.12 -0.14 -27.83
C LYS A 451 2.72 -0.72 -28.00
N GLU A 452 2.37 -1.67 -27.14
CA GLU A 452 1.02 -2.24 -27.08
C GLU A 452 0.23 -1.61 -25.92
N ALA A 453 -1.02 -1.23 -26.18
CA ALA A 453 -1.93 -0.81 -25.12
C ALA A 453 -2.23 -1.97 -24.17
N LYS A 454 -2.30 -1.66 -22.89
CA LYS A 454 -2.26 -2.69 -21.85
C LYS A 454 -3.53 -3.50 -21.71
N LEU A 455 -4.68 -2.90 -22.06
CA LEU A 455 -5.93 -3.62 -22.18
C LEU A 455 -5.87 -4.66 -23.32
N THR A 456 -5.26 -4.29 -24.46
CA THR A 456 -5.04 -5.18 -25.59
C THR A 456 -4.12 -6.34 -25.21
N ALA A 457 -3.00 -6.02 -24.55
CA ALA A 457 -2.06 -7.03 -24.05
C ALA A 457 -2.75 -7.99 -23.07
N ALA A 458 -3.58 -7.47 -22.14
CA ALA A 458 -4.31 -8.30 -21.18
C ALA A 458 -5.22 -9.33 -21.87
N MET A 459 -6.04 -8.87 -22.82
CA MET A 459 -6.99 -9.72 -23.55
C MET A 459 -6.31 -10.74 -24.47
N ARG A 460 -5.07 -10.51 -24.87
CA ARG A 460 -4.26 -11.38 -25.74
C ARG A 460 -3.42 -12.37 -24.94
N ILE A 461 -2.79 -11.91 -23.86
CA ILE A 461 -1.85 -12.70 -23.05
C ILE A 461 -2.60 -13.58 -22.06
N VAL A 462 -3.69 -13.10 -21.47
CA VAL A 462 -4.43 -13.82 -20.43
C VAL A 462 -5.82 -14.17 -20.96
N GLU A 463 -6.01 -15.44 -21.27
CA GLU A 463 -7.22 -15.94 -21.95
C GLU A 463 -8.47 -15.73 -21.07
N GLU A 464 -8.34 -16.02 -19.78
CA GLU A 464 -9.39 -15.88 -18.76
C GLU A 464 -9.71 -14.42 -18.38
N TRP A 465 -8.95 -13.44 -18.89
CA TRP A 465 -9.14 -12.03 -18.51
C TRP A 465 -10.52 -11.50 -18.90
N LYS A 466 -11.01 -11.90 -20.07
CA LYS A 466 -12.32 -11.48 -20.58
C LYS A 466 -13.46 -12.00 -19.71
N ASP A 467 -13.29 -13.19 -19.14
CA ASP A 467 -14.30 -13.82 -18.29
C ASP A 467 -14.40 -13.10 -16.94
N TYR A 468 -13.27 -12.79 -16.30
CA TYR A 468 -13.24 -11.99 -15.08
C TYR A 468 -13.82 -10.59 -15.28
N ASP A 469 -13.45 -9.93 -16.38
CA ASP A 469 -13.96 -8.60 -16.70
C ASP A 469 -15.47 -8.62 -16.96
N ALA A 470 -15.99 -9.64 -17.64
CA ALA A 470 -17.41 -9.80 -17.88
C ALA A 470 -18.20 -10.09 -16.59
N GLU A 471 -17.66 -10.89 -15.69
CA GLU A 471 -18.26 -11.19 -14.37
C GLU A 471 -18.38 -9.93 -13.52
N LEU A 472 -17.29 -9.16 -13.40
CA LEU A 472 -17.27 -7.89 -12.66
C LEU A 472 -18.26 -6.86 -13.23
N LYS A 473 -18.38 -6.79 -14.55
CA LYS A 473 -19.37 -5.91 -15.21
C LYS A 473 -20.81 -6.31 -14.91
N ARG A 474 -21.12 -7.62 -14.84
CA ARG A 474 -22.46 -8.09 -14.49
C ARG A 474 -22.81 -7.69 -13.06
N ILE A 475 -21.87 -7.82 -12.12
CA ILE A 475 -22.08 -7.46 -10.72
C ILE A 475 -22.25 -5.95 -10.58
N GLN A 476 -21.37 -5.16 -11.21
CA GLN A 476 -21.51 -3.70 -11.23
C GLN A 476 -22.89 -3.29 -11.74
N LYS A 477 -23.34 -3.88 -12.86
CA LYS A 477 -24.67 -3.59 -13.41
C LYS A 477 -25.80 -3.93 -12.43
N LYS A 478 -25.76 -5.13 -11.81
CA LYS A 478 -26.76 -5.53 -10.82
C LYS A 478 -26.84 -4.54 -9.66
N MET A 479 -25.71 -4.00 -9.23
CA MET A 479 -25.64 -3.01 -8.15
C MET A 479 -26.17 -1.64 -8.58
N ASP A 480 -25.80 -1.20 -9.79
CA ASP A 480 -26.30 0.06 -10.35
C ASP A 480 -27.84 0.00 -10.49
N ASP A 481 -28.37 -1.16 -10.91
CA ASP A 481 -29.81 -1.42 -11.03
C ASP A 481 -30.49 -1.42 -9.64
N SER A 482 -29.92 -2.09 -8.61
CA SER A 482 -30.50 -2.10 -7.26
C SER A 482 -30.48 -0.73 -6.57
N GLN A 483 -29.41 0.07 -6.77
CA GLN A 483 -29.35 1.44 -6.23
C GLN A 483 -30.37 2.36 -6.91
N ALA A 484 -30.64 2.16 -8.20
CA ALA A 484 -31.67 2.91 -8.91
C ALA A 484 -33.10 2.58 -8.40
N GLU A 485 -33.34 1.33 -8.01
CA GLU A 485 -34.61 0.89 -7.39
C GLU A 485 -34.80 1.51 -5.99
N ASP A 486 -33.78 1.49 -5.13
CA ASP A 486 -33.82 2.11 -3.80
C ASP A 486 -34.10 3.62 -3.86
N ILE A 487 -33.49 4.34 -4.81
CA ILE A 487 -33.75 5.78 -5.01
C ILE A 487 -35.18 6.02 -5.53
N GLY A 488 -35.69 5.10 -6.36
CA GLY A 488 -37.07 5.14 -6.86
C GLY A 488 -38.12 4.96 -5.75
N GLU A 489 -37.88 4.07 -4.80
CA GLU A 489 -38.78 3.86 -3.65
C GLU A 489 -38.74 5.02 -2.65
N VAL A 490 -37.57 5.62 -2.39
CA VAL A 490 -37.45 6.81 -1.52
C VAL A 490 -38.24 7.99 -2.09
N HIS A 491 -38.24 8.20 -3.42
CA HIS A 491 -39.04 9.24 -4.06
C HIS A 491 -40.55 8.97 -4.03
N GLN A 492 -40.99 7.70 -4.06
CA GLN A 492 -42.40 7.35 -3.89
C GLN A 492 -42.89 7.55 -2.45
N HIS A 493 -42.04 7.31 -1.44
CA HIS A 493 -42.38 7.55 -0.04
C HIS A 493 -42.37 9.03 0.36
N THR A 494 -41.53 9.88 -0.23
CA THR A 494 -41.62 11.34 -0.01
C THR A 494 -42.86 11.97 -0.63
N HIS A 495 -43.46 11.36 -1.65
CA HIS A 495 -44.71 11.84 -2.26
C HIS A 495 -45.98 11.37 -1.54
N THR A 496 -45.89 10.41 -0.61
CA THR A 496 -47.06 9.89 0.13
C THR A 496 -47.27 10.52 1.51
N ILE A 497 -46.37 11.39 1.98
CA ILE A 497 -46.48 12.04 3.30
C ILE A 497 -47.19 13.41 3.25
N ASP A 498 -47.41 14.00 2.07
CA ASP A 498 -47.95 15.37 1.95
C ASP A 498 -49.44 15.45 1.58
N SER A 499 -50.21 14.37 1.80
CA SER A 499 -51.66 14.40 1.63
C SER A 499 -52.36 13.78 2.83
N HIS A 500 -52.45 14.52 3.94
CA HIS A 500 -53.60 14.54 4.87
C HIS A 500 -53.26 15.33 6.16
N SER A 501 -53.51 16.65 6.17
CA SER A 501 -54.11 17.36 7.32
C SER A 501 -54.38 18.83 7.00
N GLU A 502 -55.53 19.10 6.37
CA GLU A 502 -56.28 20.34 6.63
C GLU A 502 -57.75 19.97 6.77
N LEU A 503 -58.21 19.96 8.03
CA LEU A 503 -59.56 20.29 8.46
C LEU A 503 -59.43 21.14 9.73
#